data_AF-A0A7S0MK43-F1
#
_entry.id   AF-A0A7S0MK43-F1
#
_cell.length_a   1.000
_cell.length_b   1.000
_cell.length_c   1.000
_cell.angle_alpha   90.00
_cell.angle_beta   90.00
_cell.angle_gamma   90.00
#
_symmetry.space_group_name_H-M   'P 1'
#
loop_
_entity.id
_entity.type
_entity.pdbx_description
1 polymer ?
#
loop_
_entity_poly.entity_id
_entity_poly.type
_entity_poly.pdbx_seq_one_letter_code
_entity_poly.pdbx_strand_id
1 'polypeptide(L)'
;GARFQYLLKLVSYQKTNLLINGPTGSAKSSLISQYIRTLDDKKITSRTISLTGASTANLLLKRFEGILEKRMGSHCGPPEGKRCILVVEDLHQAQCDSWGDSPLLEMYRQLICEE
;
A
#
# COMPACT_ATOMS: atom_id res chain seq x y z
N GLY A 1 0.94 20.77 -1.98
CA GLY A 1 2.36 20.38 -1.84
C GLY A 1 2.78 20.28 -0.38
N ALA A 2 3.19 21.39 0.23
CA ALA A 2 3.83 21.40 1.56
C ALA A 2 3.01 20.75 2.70
N ARG A 3 1.71 21.05 2.81
CA ARG A 3 0.82 20.44 3.83
C ARG A 3 0.70 18.92 3.70
N PHE A 4 0.67 18.43 2.46
CA PHE A 4 0.54 17.00 2.16
C PHE A 4 1.81 16.23 2.50
N GLN A 5 2.97 16.78 2.13
CA GLN A 5 4.27 16.20 2.52
C GLN A 5 4.45 16.20 4.04
N TYR A 6 3.99 17.24 4.74
CA TYR A 6 4.00 17.27 6.20
C TYR A 6 3.13 16.14 6.80
N LEU A 7 1.92 15.92 6.26
CA LEU A 7 1.07 14.80 6.69
C LEU A 7 1.74 13.44 6.45
N LEU A 8 2.32 13.21 5.26
CA LEU A 8 3.05 11.98 4.96
C LEU A 8 4.21 11.74 5.94
N LYS A 9 4.93 12.81 6.30
CA LYS A 9 6.02 12.74 7.28
C LYS A 9 5.52 12.35 8.67
N LEU A 10 4.40 12.93 9.13
CA LEU A 10 3.81 12.60 10.43
C LEU A 10 3.36 11.14 10.49
N VAL A 11 2.64 10.67 9.48
CA VAL A 11 2.13 9.30 9.40
C VAL A 11 3.28 8.28 9.34
N SER A 12 4.30 8.54 8.52
CA SER A 12 5.50 7.68 8.42
C SER A 12 6.29 7.60 9.73
N TYR A 13 6.28 8.68 10.52
CA TYR A 13 6.88 8.70 11.86
C TYR A 13 6.04 7.90 12.87
N GLN A 14 4.71 8.06 12.85
CA GLN A 14 3.77 7.35 13.72
C GLN A 14 3.57 5.88 13.32
N LYS A 15 4.01 5.48 12.12
CA LYS A 15 3.88 4.12 11.58
C LYS A 15 2.42 3.67 11.45
N THR A 16 1.54 4.60 11.11
CA THR A 16 0.11 4.33 10.90
C THR A 16 -0.23 4.28 9.42
N ASN A 17 -1.33 3.62 9.07
CA ASN A 17 -1.84 3.62 7.70
C ASN A 17 -2.58 4.95 7.41
N LEU A 18 -2.50 5.43 6.16
CA LEU A 18 -3.19 6.64 5.69
C LEU A 18 -3.91 6.36 4.38
N LEU A 19 -5.22 6.62 4.35
CA LEU A 19 -6.02 6.67 3.14
C LEU A 19 -6.09 8.10 2.60
N ILE A 20 -5.84 8.26 1.30
CA ILE A 20 -5.83 9.58 0.66
C ILE A 20 -6.86 9.59 -0.47
N ASN A 21 -7.91 10.39 -0.30
CA ASN A 21 -8.95 10.56 -1.30
C ASN A 21 -8.90 11.97 -1.92
N GLY A 22 -9.33 12.09 -3.17
CA GLY A 22 -9.49 13.35 -3.88
C GLY A 22 -9.62 13.15 -5.39
N PRO A 23 -9.92 14.21 -6.16
CA PRO A 23 -10.17 14.12 -7.60
C PRO A 23 -9.01 13.53 -8.40
N THR A 24 -9.28 12.73 -9.43
CA THR A 24 -8.25 12.27 -10.38
C THR A 24 -7.49 13.46 -10.96
N GLY A 25 -6.17 13.32 -11.17
CA GLY A 25 -5.33 14.41 -11.66
C GLY A 25 -4.89 15.43 -10.60
N SER A 26 -5.31 15.31 -9.33
CA SER A 26 -4.89 16.24 -8.25
C SER A 26 -3.47 16.02 -7.70
N ALA A 27 -2.57 15.44 -8.50
CA ALA A 27 -1.16 15.16 -8.19
C ALA A 27 -0.86 14.28 -6.96
N LYS A 28 -1.84 13.55 -6.41
CA LYS A 28 -1.67 12.69 -5.21
C LYS A 28 -0.52 11.69 -5.36
N SER A 29 -0.57 10.84 -6.38
CA SER A 29 0.45 9.81 -6.65
C SER A 29 1.84 10.40 -6.89
N SER A 30 1.92 11.54 -7.58
CA SER A 30 3.18 12.25 -7.81
C SER A 30 3.78 12.77 -6.51
N LEU A 31 2.96 13.35 -5.62
CA LEU A 31 3.42 13.84 -4.32
C LEU A 31 3.87 12.71 -3.38
N ILE A 32 3.16 11.58 -3.37
CA ILE A 32 3.58 10.37 -2.61
C ILE A 32 4.92 9.87 -3.16
N SER A 33 5.05 9.74 -4.48
CA SER A 33 6.29 9.29 -5.13
C SER A 33 7.46 10.24 -4.83
N GLN A 34 7.21 11.55 -4.85
CA GLN A 34 8.22 12.56 -4.49
C GLN A 34 8.66 12.40 -3.04
N TYR A 35 7.71 12.19 -2.11
CA TYR A 35 8.03 11.97 -0.70
C TYR A 35 8.87 10.70 -0.50
N ILE A 36 8.49 9.58 -1.13
CA ILE A 36 9.23 8.32 -1.04
C ILE A 36 10.69 8.49 -1.48
N ARG A 37 10.94 9.26 -2.54
CA ARG A 37 12.31 9.57 -3.02
C ARG A 37 13.16 10.36 -2.01
N THR A 38 12.57 10.94 -0.97
CA THR A 38 13.30 11.64 0.10
C THR A 38 13.72 10.70 1.24
N LEU A 39 13.27 9.45 1.22
CA LEU A 39 13.52 8.48 2.28
C LEU A 39 14.89 7.80 2.10
N ASP A 40 15.47 7.35 3.20
CA ASP A 40 16.74 6.62 3.20
C ASP A 40 16.51 5.17 2.72
N ASP A 41 16.92 4.86 1.49
CA ASP A 41 16.79 3.55 0.85
C ASP A 41 17.52 2.42 1.58
N LYS A 42 18.45 2.75 2.50
CA LYS A 42 19.08 1.75 3.38
C LYS A 42 18.15 1.31 4.51
N LYS A 43 17.21 2.17 4.92
CA LYS A 43 16.28 1.94 6.04
C LYS A 43 14.86 1.64 5.59
N ILE A 44 14.47 2.13 4.41
CA ILE A 44 13.11 2.02 3.90
C ILE A 44 13.16 1.45 2.49
N THR A 45 12.28 0.50 2.21
CA THR A 45 11.94 0.07 0.86
C THR A 45 10.49 0.46 0.57
N SER A 46 10.13 0.66 -0.69
CA SER A 46 8.77 1.01 -1.08
C SER A 46 8.31 0.20 -2.27
N ARG A 47 7.03 -0.15 -2.30
CA ARG A 47 6.38 -0.82 -3.43
C ARG A 47 5.02 -0.20 -3.70
N THR A 48 4.68 -0.10 -4.99
CA THR A 48 3.38 0.38 -5.44
C THR A 48 2.58 -0.79 -6.02
N ILE A 49 1.33 -0.92 -5.60
CA ILE A 49 0.35 -1.86 -6.13
C ILE A 49 -0.84 -1.04 -6.64
N SER A 50 -1.04 -1.02 -7.95
CA SER A 50 -2.23 -0.39 -8.55
C SER A 50 -3.30 -1.47 -8.79
N LEU A 51 -4.50 -1.24 -8.29
CA LEU A 51 -5.66 -2.09 -8.55
C LEU A 51 -6.32 -1.69 -9.88
N THR A 52 -6.84 -2.68 -10.59
CA THR A 52 -7.51 -2.51 -11.88
C THR A 52 -8.75 -3.40 -11.93
N GLY A 53 -9.63 -3.20 -12.91
CA GLY A 53 -10.82 -4.05 -13.09
C GLY A 53 -10.52 -5.55 -13.29
N ALA A 54 -9.28 -5.93 -13.63
CA ALA A 54 -8.86 -7.33 -13.75
C ALA A 54 -8.17 -7.87 -12.48
N SER A 55 -8.00 -7.05 -11.45
CA SER A 55 -7.36 -7.46 -10.19
C SER A 55 -8.28 -8.37 -9.40
N THR A 56 -7.72 -9.46 -8.86
CA THR A 56 -8.45 -10.44 -8.03
C THR A 56 -7.84 -10.53 -6.64
N ALA A 57 -8.61 -10.99 -5.65
CA ALA A 57 -8.13 -11.19 -4.28
C ALA A 57 -6.84 -12.04 -4.23
N ASN A 58 -6.80 -13.14 -4.99
CA ASN A 58 -5.62 -14.01 -5.08
C ASN A 58 -4.41 -13.29 -5.70
N LEU A 59 -4.61 -12.43 -6.71
CA LEU A 59 -3.54 -11.64 -7.29
C LEU A 59 -2.99 -10.63 -6.28
N LEU A 60 -3.87 -9.98 -5.50
CA LEU A 60 -3.46 -9.06 -4.44
C LEU A 60 -2.61 -9.77 -3.39
N LEU A 61 -3.08 -10.93 -2.90
CA LEU A 61 -2.35 -11.74 -1.92
C LEU A 61 -0.96 -12.10 -2.44
N LYS A 62 -0.85 -12.63 -3.65
CA LYS A 62 0.45 -12.96 -4.27
C LYS A 62 1.38 -11.75 -4.41
N ARG A 63 0.82 -10.57 -4.72
CA ARG A 63 1.61 -9.32 -4.80
C ARG A 63 2.12 -8.91 -3.42
N PHE A 64 1.30 -9.02 -2.38
CA PHE A 64 1.73 -8.76 -1.00
C PHE A 64 2.79 -9.76 -0.53
N GLU A 65 2.57 -11.06 -0.73
CA GLU A 65 3.53 -12.12 -0.39
C GLU A 65 4.86 -11.94 -1.13
N GLY A 66 4.84 -11.50 -2.39
CA GLY A 66 6.05 -11.24 -3.18
C GLY A 66 6.86 -10.04 -2.71
N ILE A 67 6.30 -9.17 -1.87
CA ILE A 67 6.99 -8.00 -1.29
C ILE A 67 7.64 -8.36 0.04
N LEU A 68 7.11 -9.36 0.73
CA LEU A 68 7.63 -9.82 1.99
C LEU A 68 8.67 -10.92 1.76
N GLU A 69 9.79 -10.82 2.48
CA GLU A 69 10.74 -11.91 2.59
C GLU A 69 10.21 -12.94 3.58
N LYS A 70 10.21 -14.21 3.17
CA LYS A 70 9.90 -15.32 4.06
C LYS A 70 11.01 -15.44 5.10
N ARG A 71 10.64 -15.40 6.38
CA ARG A 71 11.55 -15.70 7.50
C ARG A 71 11.34 -17.16 7.93
N MET A 72 12.18 -17.62 8.85
CA MET A 72 12.02 -18.95 9.45
C MET A 72 10.61 -19.08 10.07
N GLY A 73 9.90 -20.16 9.73
CA GLY A 73 8.53 -20.42 10.18
C GLY A 73 7.46 -19.76 9.29
N SER A 74 6.36 -19.31 9.90
CA SER A 74 5.22 -18.65 9.24
C SER A 74 5.33 -17.12 9.16
N HIS A 75 6.44 -16.54 9.61
CA HIS A 75 6.61 -15.09 9.66
C HIS A 75 7.16 -14.56 8.33
N CYS A 76 6.51 -13.54 7.81
CA CYS A 76 6.93 -12.80 6.62
C CYS A 76 7.18 -11.34 7.03
N GLY A 77 8.18 -10.70 6.44
CA GLY A 77 8.47 -9.32 6.77
C GLY A 77 9.23 -8.59 5.67
N PRO A 78 9.38 -7.27 5.77
CA PRO A 78 10.28 -6.55 4.88
C PRO A 78 11.72 -7.08 4.98
N PRO A 79 12.57 -6.78 3.98
CA PRO A 79 13.98 -7.11 4.00
C PRO A 79 14.63 -6.79 5.33
N GLU A 80 15.54 -7.66 5.78
CA GLU A 80 16.14 -7.53 7.10
C GLU A 80 16.74 -6.13 7.33
N GLY A 81 16.44 -5.54 8.49
CA GLY A 81 16.88 -4.19 8.84
C GLY A 81 16.14 -3.05 8.12
N LYS A 82 15.18 -3.34 7.22
CA LYS A 82 14.38 -2.32 6.52
C LYS A 82 12.92 -2.30 6.97
N ARG A 83 12.29 -1.15 6.79
CA ARG A 83 10.82 -0.99 6.79
C ARG A 83 10.30 -0.98 5.35
N CYS A 84 9.10 -1.49 5.11
CA CYS A 84 8.44 -1.36 3.81
C CYS A 84 7.30 -0.34 3.88
N ILE A 85 7.21 0.54 2.89
CA ILE A 85 6.05 1.37 2.61
C ILE A 85 5.33 0.79 1.39
N LEU A 86 4.08 0.39 1.57
CA LEU A 86 3.20 -0.05 0.51
C LEU A 86 2.28 1.10 0.09
N VAL A 87 2.33 1.47 -1.20
CA VAL A 87 1.39 2.41 -1.80
C VAL A 87 0.39 1.61 -2.60
N VAL A 88 -0.88 1.65 -2.18
CA VAL A 88 -1.97 1.00 -2.92
C VAL A 88 -2.78 2.07 -3.64
N GLU A 89 -2.86 1.95 -4.96
CA GLU A 89 -3.57 2.90 -5.82
C GLU A 89 -4.88 2.30 -6.33
N ASP A 90 -5.81 3.19 -6.68
CA ASP A 90 -7.03 2.85 -7.42
C ASP A 90 -7.94 1.81 -6.72
N LEU A 91 -8.07 1.90 -5.40
CA LEU A 91 -9.00 1.05 -4.62
C LEU A 91 -10.43 1.02 -5.19
N HIS A 92 -10.88 2.14 -5.77
CA HIS A 92 -12.19 2.26 -6.39
C HIS A 92 -12.38 1.43 -7.67
N GLN A 93 -11.30 0.90 -8.27
CA GLN A 93 -11.35 0.04 -9.46
C GLN A 93 -11.69 -1.43 -9.12
N ALA A 94 -11.79 -1.77 -7.84
CA ALA A 94 -12.17 -3.10 -7.41
C ALA A 94 -13.59 -3.44 -7.86
N GLN A 95 -13.75 -4.54 -8.60
CA GLN A 95 -15.06 -4.99 -9.04
C GLN A 95 -15.86 -5.57 -7.87
N CYS A 96 -17.17 -5.38 -7.93
CA CYS A 96 -18.14 -6.00 -7.05
C CYS A 96 -18.83 -7.16 -7.77
N ASP A 97 -19.24 -8.18 -7.03
CA ASP A 97 -20.06 -9.26 -7.55
C ASP A 97 -21.54 -8.86 -7.67
N SER A 98 -22.41 -9.81 -8.00
CA SER A 98 -23.86 -9.61 -8.13
C SER A 98 -24.56 -9.15 -6.84
N TRP A 99 -23.92 -9.33 -5.69
CA TRP A 99 -24.43 -8.98 -4.37
C TRP A 99 -23.89 -7.63 -3.89
N GLY A 100 -22.98 -7.01 -4.64
CA GLY A 100 -22.34 -5.75 -4.29
C GLY A 100 -21.10 -5.92 -3.41
N ASP A 101 -20.66 -7.16 -3.16
CA ASP A 101 -19.47 -7.44 -2.38
C ASP A 101 -18.22 -7.38 -3.26
N SER A 102 -17.11 -6.90 -2.69
CA SER A 102 -15.81 -6.94 -3.36
C SER A 102 -14.84 -7.84 -2.60
N PRO A 103 -14.66 -9.10 -3.03
CA PRO A 103 -13.68 -10.01 -2.45
C PRO A 103 -12.25 -9.43 -2.45
N LEU A 104 -11.93 -8.59 -3.44
CA LEU A 104 -10.65 -7.89 -3.52
C LEU A 104 -10.47 -6.89 -2.38
N LEU A 105 -11.49 -6.08 -2.09
CA LEU A 105 -11.42 -5.10 -0.99
C LEU A 105 -11.45 -5.77 0.38
N GLU A 106 -12.20 -6.86 0.53
CA GLU A 106 -12.19 -7.63 1.79
C GLU A 106 -10.82 -8.27 2.03
N MET A 107 -10.20 -8.84 0.99
CA MET A 107 -8.83 -9.34 1.09
C MET A 107 -7.84 -8.22 1.43
N TYR A 108 -7.98 -7.04 0.80
CA TYR A 108 -7.16 -5.88 1.15
C TYR A 108 -7.33 -5.48 2.62
N ARG A 109 -8.57 -5.47 3.13
CA ARG A 109 -8.88 -5.16 4.53
C ARG A 109 -8.20 -6.13 5.48
N GLN A 110 -8.25 -7.44 5.20
CA GLN A 110 -7.57 -8.46 6.01
C GLN A 110 -6.06 -8.21 6.06
N LEU A 111 -5.42 -7.97 4.90
CA LEU A 111 -3.98 -7.73 4.79
C LEU A 111 -3.47 -6.49 5.55
N ILE A 112 -4.31 -5.49 5.81
CA ILE A 112 -3.92 -4.27 6.54
C ILE A 112 -4.36 -4.27 8.01
N CYS A 113 -5.19 -5.23 8.43
CA CYS A 113 -5.73 -5.34 9.78
C CYS A 113 -5.11 -6.49 10.58
N GLU A 114 -4.65 -7.55 9.93
CA GLU A 114 -4.01 -8.69 10.60
C GLU A 114 -2.50 -8.41 10.76
N GLU A 115 -2.06 -8.29 12.03
CA GLU A 115 -0.64 -8.20 12.43
C GLU A 115 -0.03 -9.58 12.70
#